data_AF-A0A836UBK5-F1
#
_entry.id   AF-A0A836UBK5-F1
#
_cell.length_a   1.000
_cell.length_b   1.000
_cell.length_c   1.000
_cell.angle_alpha   90.00
_cell.angle_beta   90.00
_cell.angle_gamma   90.00
#
_symmetry.space_group_name_H-M   'P 1'
#
loop_
_entity.id
_entity.type
_entity.pdbx_description
1 polymer ?
#
loop_
_entity_poly.entity_id
_entity_poly.type
_entity_poly.pdbx_seq_one_letter_code
_entity_poly.pdbx_strand_id
1 'polypeptide(L)'
;MRSSGQDTGWGMFMPMRILHEPQEPRLDWRWKMAYWERPTANSAAGICLAVSPDGLSWRSLHERPIITNANDAMSMVTALPSVETPLGEAGWFLYQQTWKHNASLPRQRDNLKGIHRRLSIWRGPRQFDGSWVGPVTVLEPDGEDPPDLQHYWMVPYATDGGYGGLLLCHHTQDQTMDVQRVASKDGWSWTRCDERQPLLPLGERGRFDCGMVTTKAPPCAWQGRVLLPYNGRPSCHDQAPRFADDPEIAPGIGMVELDPAVLAQ
;
A
#
# COMPACT_ATOMS: atom_id res chain seq x y z
N MET A 1 -3.34 -17.24 -11.85
CA MET A 1 -3.82 -17.64 -10.51
C MET A 1 -5.25 -17.16 -10.32
N ARG A 2 -6.05 -17.87 -9.53
CA ARG A 2 -7.45 -17.51 -9.19
C ARG A 2 -7.60 -17.56 -7.68
N SER A 3 -8.62 -16.86 -7.15
CA SER A 3 -8.98 -16.97 -5.74
C SER A 3 -9.35 -18.40 -5.35
N SER A 4 -9.11 -18.75 -4.09
CA SER A 4 -9.61 -19.99 -3.48
C SER A 4 -11.13 -19.98 -3.28
N GLY A 5 -11.77 -18.80 -3.38
CA GLY A 5 -13.19 -18.59 -3.11
C GLY A 5 -13.55 -18.61 -1.62
N GLN A 6 -12.55 -18.69 -0.74
CA GLN A 6 -12.77 -18.67 0.70
C GLN A 6 -12.99 -17.24 1.20
N ASP A 7 -13.78 -17.09 2.26
CA ASP A 7 -13.92 -15.81 2.95
C ASP A 7 -12.60 -15.43 3.63
N THR A 8 -12.10 -14.24 3.30
CA THR A 8 -10.84 -13.68 3.78
C THR A 8 -11.02 -12.77 5.00
N GLY A 9 -12.26 -12.48 5.42
CA GLY A 9 -12.62 -11.59 6.53
C GLY A 9 -12.39 -10.10 6.22
N TRP A 10 -11.19 -9.75 5.76
CA TRP A 10 -10.86 -8.46 5.15
C TRP A 10 -10.77 -8.60 3.64
N GLY A 11 -11.27 -7.60 2.92
CA GLY A 11 -11.16 -7.52 1.47
C GLY A 11 -11.63 -8.77 0.74
N MET A 12 -10.89 -9.12 -0.30
CA MET A 12 -11.03 -10.35 -1.09
C MET A 12 -9.65 -10.77 -1.60
N PHE A 13 -9.58 -11.82 -2.43
CA PHE A 13 -8.36 -12.12 -3.17
C PHE A 13 -7.84 -10.86 -3.88
N MET A 14 -6.67 -10.41 -3.46
CA MET A 14 -6.12 -9.15 -3.95
C MET A 14 -4.64 -9.30 -4.27
N PRO A 15 -4.24 -9.24 -5.55
CA PRO A 15 -2.86 -9.00 -5.95
C PRO A 15 -2.43 -7.62 -5.48
N MET A 16 -1.57 -7.59 -4.45
CA MET A 16 -1.25 -6.36 -3.73
C MET A 16 -0.07 -5.62 -4.35
N ARG A 17 0.94 -6.39 -4.74
CA ARG A 17 2.19 -5.89 -5.29
C ARG A 17 2.83 -6.94 -6.18
N ILE A 18 3.23 -6.53 -7.38
CA ILE A 18 4.00 -7.33 -8.32
C ILE A 18 5.34 -6.64 -8.54
N LEU A 19 6.43 -7.41 -8.48
CA LEU A 19 7.80 -6.95 -8.69
C LEU A 19 8.47 -7.83 -9.73
N HIS A 20 9.28 -7.22 -10.60
CA HIS A 20 10.06 -7.90 -11.63
C HIS A 20 11.54 -7.73 -11.33
N GLU A 21 12.25 -8.85 -11.20
CA GLU A 21 13.69 -8.92 -10.97
C GLU A 21 14.35 -9.70 -12.11
N PRO A 22 14.73 -9.03 -13.21
CA PRO A 22 15.28 -9.71 -14.38
C PRO A 22 16.61 -10.43 -14.10
N GLN A 23 17.34 -10.01 -13.06
CA GLN A 23 18.61 -10.61 -12.62
C GLN A 23 18.42 -11.87 -11.75
N GLU A 24 17.18 -12.22 -11.35
CA GLU A 24 16.93 -13.45 -10.59
C GLU A 24 17.37 -14.67 -11.42
N PRO A 25 18.29 -15.52 -10.89
CA PRO A 25 18.81 -16.67 -11.61
C PRO A 25 17.77 -17.79 -11.78
N ARG A 26 16.80 -17.91 -10.86
CA ARG A 26 15.68 -18.83 -10.99
C ARG A 26 14.65 -18.23 -11.94
N LEU A 27 14.66 -18.69 -13.20
CA LEU A 27 13.83 -18.13 -14.26
C LEU A 27 12.33 -18.09 -13.91
N ASP A 28 11.84 -19.06 -13.15
CA ASP A 28 10.45 -19.16 -12.69
C ASP A 28 10.11 -18.21 -11.52
N TRP A 29 11.08 -17.41 -11.04
CA TRP A 29 10.96 -16.46 -9.93
C TRP A 29 11.24 -15.01 -10.33
N ARG A 30 11.45 -14.74 -11.63
CA ARG A 30 11.71 -13.37 -12.11
C ARG A 30 10.59 -12.41 -11.78
N TRP A 31 9.36 -12.91 -11.71
CA TRP A 31 8.22 -12.15 -11.20
C TRP A 31 7.82 -12.68 -9.83
N LYS A 32 7.56 -11.74 -8.93
CA LYS A 32 7.21 -12.00 -7.53
C LYS A 32 5.97 -11.20 -7.19
N MET A 33 5.07 -11.82 -6.43
CA MET A 33 3.83 -11.19 -6.00
C MET A 33 3.60 -11.41 -4.52
N ALA A 34 3.24 -10.33 -3.83
CA ALA A 34 2.55 -10.42 -2.55
C ALA A 34 1.05 -10.23 -2.79
N TYR A 35 0.22 -11.04 -2.13
CA TYR A 35 -1.24 -10.99 -2.29
C TYR A 35 -1.95 -11.35 -0.99
N TRP A 36 -3.17 -10.86 -0.80
CA TRP A 36 -4.03 -11.22 0.32
C TRP A 36 -4.97 -12.36 -0.08
N GLU A 37 -5.01 -13.45 0.70
CA GLU A 37 -5.88 -14.59 0.44
C GLU A 37 -6.02 -15.49 1.68
N ARG A 38 -7.05 -16.34 1.68
CA ARG A 38 -7.19 -17.52 2.52
C ARG A 38 -7.06 -18.77 1.62
N PRO A 39 -5.88 -19.40 1.54
CA PRO A 39 -5.62 -20.44 0.54
C PRO A 39 -6.54 -21.67 0.61
N THR A 40 -6.93 -22.07 1.82
CA THR A 40 -7.78 -23.24 2.07
C THR A 40 -8.80 -22.97 3.19
N ALA A 41 -9.85 -23.78 3.27
CA ALA A 41 -10.81 -23.72 4.37
C ALA A 41 -10.17 -23.92 5.76
N ASN A 42 -9.06 -24.67 5.83
CA ASN A 42 -8.34 -24.98 7.07
C ASN A 42 -7.21 -23.99 7.40
N SER A 43 -6.97 -22.98 6.55
CA SER A 43 -6.00 -21.92 6.81
C SER A 43 -6.69 -20.64 7.27
N ALA A 44 -5.97 -19.80 8.02
CA ALA A 44 -6.35 -18.41 8.22
C ALA A 44 -6.19 -17.62 6.91
N ALA A 45 -6.89 -16.49 6.79
CA ALA A 45 -6.55 -15.47 5.81
C ALA A 45 -5.21 -14.82 6.17
N GLY A 46 -4.47 -14.37 5.18
CA GLY A 46 -3.19 -13.73 5.41
C GLY A 46 -2.50 -13.24 4.14
N ILE A 47 -1.32 -12.67 4.35
CA ILE A 47 -0.42 -12.30 3.27
C ILE A 47 0.24 -13.56 2.73
N CYS A 48 0.14 -13.77 1.43
CA CYS A 48 0.71 -14.89 0.69
C CYS A 48 1.73 -14.40 -0.34
N LEU A 49 2.62 -15.30 -0.76
CA LEU A 49 3.61 -15.05 -1.81
C LEU A 49 3.37 -15.94 -3.02
N ALA A 50 3.64 -15.43 -4.21
CA ALA A 50 3.58 -16.15 -5.46
C ALA A 50 4.74 -15.74 -6.39
N VAL A 51 5.06 -16.62 -7.32
CA VAL A 51 6.11 -16.41 -8.32
C VAL A 51 5.59 -16.74 -9.72
N SER A 52 6.19 -16.13 -10.75
CA SER A 52 5.86 -16.35 -12.15
C SER A 52 7.12 -16.24 -13.02
N PRO A 53 7.26 -17.05 -14.08
CA PRO A 53 8.30 -16.87 -15.09
C PRO A 53 8.06 -15.65 -16.00
N ASP A 54 6.79 -15.30 -16.22
CA ASP A 54 6.31 -14.41 -17.28
C ASP A 54 5.41 -13.25 -16.79
N GLY A 55 5.13 -13.18 -15.49
CA GLY A 55 4.20 -12.20 -14.90
C GLY A 55 2.71 -12.47 -15.17
N LEU A 56 2.37 -13.57 -15.84
CA LEU A 56 1.00 -13.94 -16.23
C LEU A 56 0.57 -15.27 -15.58
N SER A 57 1.48 -16.24 -15.53
CA SER A 57 1.28 -17.62 -15.09
C SER A 57 1.78 -17.85 -13.67
N TRP A 58 0.99 -17.41 -12.70
CA TRP A 58 1.36 -17.38 -11.28
C TRP A 58 1.15 -18.72 -10.55
N ARG A 59 2.14 -19.11 -9.74
CA ARG A 59 2.03 -20.19 -8.74
C ARG A 59 2.27 -19.68 -7.32
N SER A 60 1.52 -20.20 -6.35
CA SER A 60 1.76 -19.90 -4.94
C SER A 60 3.12 -20.44 -4.51
N LEU A 61 3.83 -19.67 -3.69
CA LEU A 61 5.15 -20.05 -3.20
C LEU A 61 5.06 -20.93 -1.95
N HIS A 62 4.02 -20.73 -1.12
CA HIS A 62 3.77 -21.47 0.11
C HIS A 62 2.33 -21.99 0.15
N GLU A 63 2.09 -23.08 0.89
CA GLU A 63 0.76 -23.65 1.10
C GLU A 63 -0.10 -22.84 2.09
N ARG A 64 0.54 -22.01 2.92
CA ARG A 64 -0.11 -21.17 3.94
C ARG A 64 0.38 -19.73 3.81
N PRO A 65 -0.39 -18.74 4.30
CA PRO A 65 0.08 -17.36 4.36
C PRO A 65 1.38 -17.23 5.18
N ILE A 66 2.26 -16.33 4.75
CA ILE A 66 3.50 -15.99 5.46
C ILE A 66 3.25 -15.12 6.70
N ILE A 67 2.14 -14.35 6.70
CA ILE A 67 1.74 -13.48 7.81
C ILE A 67 0.21 -13.56 7.95
N THR A 68 -0.30 -13.96 9.11
CA THR A 68 -1.75 -14.12 9.37
C THR A 68 -2.34 -13.07 10.30
N ASN A 69 -1.53 -12.42 11.15
CA ASN A 69 -1.96 -11.30 11.99
C ASN A 69 -1.89 -9.97 11.22
N ALA A 70 -2.58 -9.92 10.09
CA ALA A 70 -2.56 -8.81 9.16
C ALA A 70 -3.96 -8.51 8.61
N ASN A 71 -4.04 -7.50 7.76
CA ASN A 71 -5.21 -7.18 6.95
C ASN A 71 -4.77 -7.06 5.49
N ASP A 72 -5.73 -6.81 4.62
CA ASP A 72 -5.56 -6.66 3.18
C ASP A 72 -4.89 -5.34 2.78
N ALA A 73 -4.38 -4.52 3.72
CA ALA A 73 -3.63 -3.30 3.44
C ALA A 73 -2.13 -3.46 3.65
N MET A 74 -1.44 -3.84 2.58
CA MET A 74 0.01 -3.97 2.54
C MET A 74 0.63 -3.67 1.18
N SER A 75 1.92 -3.44 1.12
CA SER A 75 2.68 -3.40 -0.13
C SER A 75 4.15 -3.72 0.15
N MET A 76 4.94 -3.89 -0.90
CA MET A 76 6.31 -4.39 -0.78
C MET A 76 7.27 -3.73 -1.78
N VAL A 77 8.53 -3.64 -1.38
CA VAL A 77 9.65 -3.21 -2.22
C VAL A 77 10.87 -4.08 -1.93
N THR A 78 11.74 -4.25 -2.93
CA THR A 78 13.06 -4.86 -2.72
C THR A 78 13.89 -3.95 -1.83
N ALA A 79 14.64 -4.52 -0.89
CA ALA A 79 15.60 -3.76 -0.11
C ALA A 79 16.85 -3.47 -0.95
N LEU A 80 17.29 -2.21 -0.97
CA LEU A 80 18.55 -1.80 -1.57
C LEU A 80 19.72 -2.53 -0.88
N PRO A 81 20.79 -2.87 -1.64
CA PRO A 81 21.98 -3.50 -1.07
C PRO A 81 22.56 -2.68 0.08
N SER A 82 23.08 -3.36 1.10
CA SER A 82 23.82 -2.74 2.22
C SER A 82 23.02 -1.77 3.10
N VAL A 83 21.69 -1.74 2.98
CA VAL A 83 20.84 -1.04 3.94
C VAL A 83 20.90 -1.78 5.28
N GLU A 84 21.45 -1.12 6.29
CA GLU A 84 21.38 -1.60 7.68
C GLU A 84 20.03 -1.25 8.28
N THR A 85 19.36 -2.23 8.88
CA THR A 85 18.14 -2.00 9.65
C THR A 85 18.29 -2.50 11.07
N PRO A 86 17.48 -2.01 12.02
CA PRO A 86 17.43 -2.56 13.38
C PRO A 86 17.10 -4.07 13.44
N LEU A 87 16.57 -4.66 12.36
CA LEU A 87 16.25 -6.09 12.26
C LEU A 87 17.28 -6.90 11.44
N GLY A 88 18.44 -6.31 11.15
CA GLY A 88 19.51 -6.90 10.33
C GLY A 88 19.30 -6.67 8.83
N GLU A 89 20.07 -7.40 8.02
CA GLU A 89 19.96 -7.30 6.56
C GLU A 89 18.61 -7.80 6.04
N ALA A 90 18.06 -7.07 5.07
CA ALA A 90 16.80 -7.37 4.41
C ALA A 90 17.04 -7.62 2.92
N GLY A 91 16.33 -8.58 2.33
CA GLY A 91 16.15 -8.62 0.87
C GLY A 91 14.89 -7.86 0.43
N TRP A 92 13.94 -7.68 1.34
CA TRP A 92 12.61 -7.13 1.05
C TRP A 92 12.09 -6.33 2.24
N PHE A 93 11.31 -5.31 1.96
CA PHE A 93 10.48 -4.61 2.94
C PHE A 93 9.02 -4.72 2.57
N LEU A 94 8.21 -5.16 3.53
CA LEU A 94 6.77 -5.22 3.40
C LEU A 94 6.15 -4.27 4.41
N TYR A 95 5.43 -3.27 3.93
CA TYR A 95 4.73 -2.32 4.77
C TYR A 95 3.28 -2.72 4.87
N GLN A 96 2.78 -2.77 6.10
CA GLN A 96 1.44 -3.18 6.44
C GLN A 96 0.77 -2.06 7.24
N GLN A 97 -0.49 -1.81 6.95
CA GLN A 97 -1.34 -1.06 7.86
C GLN A 97 -1.48 -1.83 9.17
N THR A 98 -1.06 -1.21 10.26
CA THR A 98 -1.31 -1.67 11.62
C THR A 98 -2.08 -0.62 12.41
N TRP A 99 -2.32 -0.90 13.68
CA TRP A 99 -3.33 -0.24 14.48
C TRP A 99 -2.74 0.08 15.84
N LYS A 100 -3.13 1.22 16.41
CA LYS A 100 -3.00 1.49 17.86
C LYS A 100 -4.31 2.01 18.39
N HIS A 101 -4.60 1.74 19.66
CA HIS A 101 -5.73 2.40 20.31
C HIS A 101 -5.41 3.89 20.53
N ASN A 102 -6.36 4.76 20.21
CA ASN A 102 -6.28 6.20 20.48
C ASN A 102 -7.68 6.73 20.85
N ALA A 103 -7.87 7.02 22.13
CA ALA A 103 -9.16 7.47 22.64
C ALA A 103 -9.55 8.87 22.14
N SER A 104 -8.59 9.69 21.72
CA SER A 104 -8.76 11.09 21.31
C SER A 104 -9.26 11.26 19.87
N LEU A 105 -9.36 10.18 19.09
CA LEU A 105 -9.84 10.25 17.72
C LEU A 105 -11.30 10.70 17.65
N PRO A 106 -11.69 11.50 16.64
CA PRO A 106 -13.08 11.70 16.28
C PRO A 106 -13.77 10.36 16.01
N ARG A 107 -14.98 10.17 16.55
CA ARG A 107 -15.69 8.86 16.49
C ARG A 107 -17.01 8.89 15.74
N GLN A 108 -17.45 10.06 15.28
CA GLN A 108 -18.80 10.23 14.75
C GLN A 108 -19.00 9.45 13.44
N ARG A 109 -18.02 9.51 12.54
CA ARG A 109 -18.06 8.85 11.23
C ARG A 109 -16.99 7.78 11.03
N ASP A 110 -15.99 7.69 11.91
CA ASP A 110 -14.96 6.65 11.81
C ASP A 110 -15.56 5.25 11.96
N ASN A 111 -15.28 4.40 10.98
CA ASN A 111 -15.71 3.01 10.97
C ASN A 111 -15.02 2.17 12.05
N LEU A 112 -13.86 2.62 12.54
CA LEU A 112 -13.04 1.88 13.50
C LEU A 112 -12.72 2.74 14.73
N LYS A 113 -13.80 3.05 15.45
CA LYS A 113 -13.82 3.97 16.59
C LYS A 113 -12.70 3.72 17.60
N GLY A 114 -11.88 4.75 17.80
CA GLY A 114 -10.79 4.73 18.76
C GLY A 114 -9.59 3.89 18.30
N ILE A 115 -9.54 3.51 17.02
CA ILE A 115 -8.38 2.85 16.43
C ILE A 115 -7.71 3.74 15.41
N HIS A 116 -6.44 4.03 15.64
CA HIS A 116 -5.61 4.84 14.78
C HIS A 116 -4.79 3.96 13.83
N ARG A 117 -5.06 4.04 12.52
CA ARG A 117 -4.25 3.34 11.52
C ARG A 117 -2.88 4.01 11.37
N ARG A 118 -1.86 3.18 11.30
CA ARG A 118 -0.45 3.52 11.15
C ARG A 118 0.24 2.51 10.25
N LEU A 119 1.51 2.70 9.94
CA LEU A 119 2.29 1.76 9.15
C LEU A 119 3.34 1.05 9.98
N SER A 120 3.45 -0.24 9.75
CA SER A 120 4.54 -1.06 10.25
C SER A 120 5.23 -1.80 9.12
N ILE A 121 6.50 -2.11 9.33
CA ILE A 121 7.34 -2.83 8.39
C ILE A 121 7.57 -4.26 8.88
N TRP A 122 7.63 -5.19 7.94
CA TRP A 122 8.19 -6.52 8.09
C TRP A 122 9.49 -6.58 7.30
N ARG A 123 10.56 -7.01 7.97
CA ARG A 123 11.84 -7.27 7.35
C ARG A 123 11.81 -8.64 6.70
N GLY A 124 11.86 -8.64 5.38
CA GLY A 124 11.87 -9.86 4.58
C GLY A 124 13.25 -10.53 4.50
N PRO A 125 13.26 -11.80 4.13
CA PRO A 125 14.47 -12.62 4.02
C PRO A 125 15.42 -12.14 2.90
N ARG A 126 16.69 -12.58 2.92
CA ARG A 126 17.62 -12.36 1.78
C ARG A 126 17.17 -13.06 0.50
N GLN A 127 16.59 -14.26 0.63
CA GLN A 127 15.96 -14.99 -0.46
C GLN A 127 14.45 -14.97 -0.28
N PHE A 128 13.68 -14.72 -1.34
CA PHE A 128 12.24 -14.41 -1.27
C PHE A 128 11.34 -15.46 -0.59
N ASP A 129 11.81 -16.68 -0.39
CA ASP A 129 11.12 -17.81 0.24
C ASP A 129 11.41 -17.99 1.74
N GLY A 130 12.27 -17.14 2.33
CA GLY A 130 12.62 -17.22 3.75
C GLY A 130 11.62 -16.55 4.70
N SER A 131 12.02 -16.45 5.97
CA SER A 131 11.19 -15.93 7.05
C SER A 131 11.14 -14.40 7.12
N TRP A 132 9.94 -13.88 7.40
CA TRP A 132 9.66 -12.47 7.63
C TRP A 132 9.64 -12.17 9.13
N VAL A 133 10.22 -11.04 9.56
CA VAL A 133 10.26 -10.64 10.98
C VAL A 133 9.69 -9.25 11.15
N GLY A 134 8.84 -9.09 12.17
CA GLY A 134 8.08 -7.87 12.42
C GLY A 134 6.73 -8.18 13.09
N PRO A 135 5.75 -7.26 13.00
CA PRO A 135 5.87 -5.93 12.43
C PRO A 135 6.52 -4.93 13.41
N VAL A 136 7.29 -3.97 12.90
CA VAL A 136 7.78 -2.82 13.69
C VAL A 136 7.15 -1.54 13.16
N THR A 137 6.63 -0.68 14.03
CA THR A 137 6.02 0.60 13.62
C THR A 137 7.09 1.54 13.05
N VAL A 138 6.84 2.12 11.88
CA VAL A 138 7.79 3.00 11.18
C VAL A 138 7.19 4.36 10.80
N LEU A 139 5.87 4.47 10.70
CA LEU A 139 5.21 5.73 10.42
C LEU A 139 3.83 5.74 11.09
N GLU A 140 3.49 6.84 11.75
CA GLU A 140 2.16 7.07 12.32
C GLU A 140 1.81 8.56 12.22
N PRO A 141 0.51 8.91 12.23
CA PRO A 141 0.14 10.32 12.28
C PRO A 141 0.67 10.98 13.56
N ASP A 142 1.20 12.19 13.40
CA ASP A 142 1.88 12.96 14.43
C ASP A 142 1.09 14.23 14.81
N GLY A 143 1.67 15.09 15.66
CA GLY A 143 1.00 16.30 16.14
C GLY A 143 0.81 17.40 15.08
N GLU A 144 1.45 17.28 13.92
CA GLU A 144 1.27 18.19 12.79
C GLU A 144 0.14 17.73 11.85
N ASP A 145 -0.36 16.50 12.03
CA ASP A 145 -1.49 15.98 11.27
C ASP A 145 -2.84 16.40 11.88
N PRO A 146 -3.88 16.61 11.07
CA PRO A 146 -5.24 16.77 11.56
C PRO A 146 -5.67 15.58 12.45
N PRO A 147 -6.51 15.82 13.48
CA PRO A 147 -6.86 14.80 14.46
C PRO A 147 -7.65 13.61 13.89
N ASP A 148 -8.18 13.75 12.67
CA ASP A 148 -8.97 12.75 11.97
C ASP A 148 -8.19 12.00 10.87
N LEU A 149 -6.93 12.37 10.64
CA LEU A 149 -6.07 11.74 9.65
C LEU A 149 -5.58 10.38 10.14
N GLN A 150 -5.69 9.36 9.29
CA GLN A 150 -5.12 8.04 9.54
C GLN A 150 -4.30 7.56 8.33
N HIS A 151 -3.18 6.87 8.58
CA HIS A 151 -2.37 6.28 7.51
C HIS A 151 -2.96 4.93 7.11
N TYR A 152 -3.70 4.91 6.00
CA TYR A 152 -4.49 3.76 5.57
C TYR A 152 -3.65 2.72 4.83
N TRP A 153 -2.69 3.16 4.01
CA TRP A 153 -1.87 2.28 3.19
C TRP A 153 -0.61 3.02 2.74
N MET A 154 0.46 2.31 2.39
CA MET A 154 1.58 2.88 1.64
C MET A 154 2.00 2.01 0.46
N VAL A 155 2.26 2.63 -0.68
CA VAL A 155 2.90 1.99 -1.84
C VAL A 155 4.35 2.48 -1.92
N PRO A 156 5.32 1.68 -1.43
CA PRO A 156 6.74 2.02 -1.55
C PRO A 156 7.26 1.79 -2.97
N TYR A 157 8.30 2.53 -3.35
CA TYR A 157 9.04 2.35 -4.59
C TYR A 157 10.49 2.78 -4.42
N ALA A 158 11.38 2.19 -5.21
CA ALA A 158 12.78 2.58 -5.24
C ALA A 158 12.96 3.91 -5.99
N THR A 159 13.91 4.70 -5.54
CA THR A 159 14.38 5.94 -6.17
C THR A 159 15.89 5.90 -6.33
N ASP A 160 16.47 6.81 -7.10
CA ASP A 160 17.93 6.91 -7.22
C ASP A 160 18.60 7.20 -5.86
N GLY A 161 17.88 7.89 -4.98
CA GLY A 161 18.35 8.32 -3.67
C GLY A 161 17.97 7.40 -2.51
N GLY A 162 17.19 6.33 -2.72
CA GLY A 162 16.64 5.49 -1.66
C GLY A 162 15.25 4.96 -2.02
N TYR A 163 14.23 5.44 -1.31
CA TYR A 163 12.84 5.04 -1.49
C TYR A 163 11.91 6.25 -1.44
N GLY A 164 10.88 6.19 -2.29
CA GLY A 164 9.68 6.99 -2.16
C GLY A 164 8.51 6.12 -1.68
N GLY A 165 7.48 6.77 -1.17
CA GLY A 165 6.24 6.12 -0.79
C GLY A 165 5.04 7.00 -1.11
N LEU A 166 3.99 6.35 -1.63
CA LEU A 166 2.68 6.95 -1.81
C LEU A 166 1.81 6.57 -0.62
N LEU A 167 1.63 7.51 0.30
CA LEU A 167 0.91 7.35 1.55
C LEU A 167 -0.57 7.68 1.34
N LEU A 168 -1.44 6.66 1.43
CA LEU A 168 -2.88 6.87 1.36
C LEU A 168 -3.37 7.34 2.73
N CYS A 169 -3.89 8.55 2.75
CA CYS A 169 -4.39 9.23 3.92
C CYS A 169 -5.91 9.11 3.98
N HIS A 170 -6.45 8.66 5.12
CA HIS A 170 -7.89 8.59 5.36
C HIS A 170 -8.30 9.68 6.36
N HIS A 171 -9.13 10.62 5.89
CA HIS A 171 -9.69 11.70 6.70
C HIS A 171 -11.03 11.26 7.24
N THR A 172 -11.02 10.75 8.47
CA THR A 172 -12.16 10.00 9.04
C THR A 172 -13.38 10.85 9.34
N GLN A 173 -13.27 12.18 9.45
CA GLN A 173 -14.46 13.02 9.61
C GLN A 173 -15.23 13.13 8.30
N ASP A 174 -14.52 13.31 7.18
CA ASP A 174 -15.14 13.44 5.86
C ASP A 174 -15.30 12.09 5.15
N GLN A 175 -14.64 11.05 5.67
CA GLN A 175 -14.49 9.72 5.06
C GLN A 175 -13.81 9.79 3.68
N THR A 176 -13.07 10.85 3.40
CA THR A 176 -12.36 11.03 2.13
C THR A 176 -10.95 10.44 2.19
N MET A 177 -10.37 10.17 1.03
CA MET A 177 -9.00 9.69 0.94
C MET A 177 -8.20 10.40 -0.14
N ASP A 178 -7.00 10.83 0.21
CA ASP A 178 -6.02 11.39 -0.72
C ASP A 178 -4.68 10.63 -0.64
N VAL A 179 -3.73 11.02 -1.49
CA VAL A 179 -2.39 10.42 -1.51
C VAL A 179 -1.34 11.50 -1.25
N GLN A 180 -0.59 11.34 -0.17
CA GLN A 180 0.57 12.16 0.17
C GLN A 180 1.87 11.43 -0.15
N ARG A 181 2.98 12.17 -0.15
CA ARG A 181 4.31 11.61 -0.41
C ARG A 181 5.12 11.47 0.88
N VAL A 182 5.85 10.37 0.96
CA VAL A 182 6.91 10.13 1.94
C VAL A 182 8.19 9.72 1.24
N ALA A 183 9.33 9.98 1.87
CA ALA A 183 10.65 9.59 1.37
C ALA A 183 11.48 8.94 2.47
N SER A 184 12.39 8.06 2.08
CA SER A 184 13.27 7.34 2.99
C SER A 184 14.60 7.00 2.30
N LYS A 185 15.70 7.07 3.03
CA LYS A 185 17.02 6.63 2.53
C LYS A 185 17.28 5.15 2.76
N ASP A 186 16.68 4.58 3.80
CA ASP A 186 16.92 3.22 4.29
C ASP A 186 15.67 2.31 4.17
N GLY A 187 14.53 2.87 3.78
CA GLY A 187 13.24 2.16 3.76
C GLY A 187 12.67 1.93 5.17
N TRP A 188 13.37 2.34 6.22
CA TRP A 188 12.98 2.14 7.61
C TRP A 188 12.48 3.43 8.25
N SER A 189 13.22 4.50 8.03
CA SER A 189 13.00 5.83 8.57
C SER A 189 12.37 6.70 7.49
N TRP A 190 11.13 7.15 7.71
CA TRP A 190 10.35 7.86 6.71
C TRP A 190 10.12 9.32 7.10
N THR A 191 10.24 10.21 6.13
CA THR A 191 9.96 11.65 6.26
C THR A 191 8.72 12.00 5.44
N ARG A 192 7.82 12.80 6.02
CA ARG A 192 6.67 13.40 5.31
C ARG A 192 7.18 14.49 4.35
N CYS A 193 6.76 14.43 3.09
CA CYS A 193 7.20 15.37 2.06
C CYS A 193 6.16 16.47 1.82
N ASP A 194 6.53 17.47 1.01
CA ASP A 194 5.63 18.45 0.40
C ASP A 194 4.73 19.19 1.40
N GLU A 195 5.24 19.44 2.61
CA GLU A 195 4.49 20.05 3.71
C GLU A 195 3.14 19.33 3.97
N ARG A 196 3.12 18.00 3.76
CA ARG A 196 1.94 17.12 3.88
C ARG A 196 0.80 17.46 2.91
N GLN A 197 1.06 18.26 1.87
CA GLN A 197 0.10 18.47 0.81
C GLN A 197 -0.09 17.17 0.01
N PRO A 198 -1.33 16.85 -0.41
CA PRO A 198 -1.57 15.71 -1.27
C PRO A 198 -0.80 15.83 -2.59
N LEU A 199 -0.03 14.79 -2.92
CA LEU A 199 0.51 14.60 -4.27
C LEU A 199 -0.63 14.32 -5.25
N LEU A 200 -1.62 13.54 -4.82
CA LEU A 200 -2.90 13.36 -5.53
C LEU A 200 -4.05 13.86 -4.64
N PRO A 201 -4.52 15.10 -4.85
CA PRO A 201 -5.71 15.60 -4.16
C PRO A 201 -6.97 14.96 -4.73
N LEU A 202 -8.09 15.14 -4.02
CA LEU A 202 -9.42 14.77 -4.51
C LEU A 202 -9.80 15.62 -5.73
N GLY A 203 -10.53 15.02 -6.66
CA GLY A 203 -11.13 15.74 -7.78
C GLY A 203 -12.25 16.71 -7.35
N GLU A 204 -12.58 17.63 -8.24
CA GLU A 204 -13.72 18.54 -8.08
C GLU A 204 -15.06 17.79 -8.00
N ARG A 205 -16.09 18.45 -7.47
CA ARG A 205 -17.48 17.92 -7.49
C ARG A 205 -17.89 17.57 -8.92
N GLY A 206 -18.58 16.44 -9.10
CA GLY A 206 -18.94 15.92 -10.42
C GLY A 206 -17.86 15.05 -11.08
N ARG A 207 -16.68 14.88 -10.48
CA ARG A 207 -15.62 14.00 -10.98
C ARG A 207 -15.66 12.62 -10.33
N PHE A 208 -15.19 11.60 -11.06
CA PHE A 208 -15.15 10.21 -10.58
C PHE A 208 -14.20 9.99 -9.38
N ASP A 209 -13.30 10.93 -9.12
CA ASP A 209 -12.27 10.89 -8.09
C ASP A 209 -12.52 11.91 -6.97
N CYS A 210 -13.77 12.39 -6.85
CA CYS A 210 -14.11 13.41 -5.86
C CYS A 210 -14.23 12.87 -4.43
N GLY A 211 -14.55 11.59 -4.22
CA GLY A 211 -14.73 10.99 -2.89
C GLY A 211 -13.45 10.41 -2.31
N MET A 212 -12.73 9.65 -3.14
CA MET A 212 -11.48 9.00 -2.77
C MET A 212 -10.55 8.91 -3.96
N VAL A 213 -9.27 9.20 -3.72
CA VAL A 213 -8.16 8.89 -4.60
C VAL A 213 -7.24 7.90 -3.90
N THR A 214 -6.92 6.81 -4.59
CA THR A 214 -6.02 5.77 -4.07
C THR A 214 -5.08 5.30 -5.15
N THR A 215 -3.91 4.81 -4.76
CA THR A 215 -2.98 4.15 -5.67
C THR A 215 -2.57 2.79 -5.13
N LYS A 216 -2.30 1.86 -6.04
CA LYS A 216 -1.79 0.50 -5.76
C LYS A 216 -0.49 0.21 -6.51
N ALA A 217 -0.13 1.08 -7.46
CA ALA A 217 1.04 0.95 -8.31
C ALA A 217 2.04 2.08 -7.98
N PRO A 218 3.35 1.84 -8.17
CA PRO A 218 4.33 2.90 -8.00
C PRO A 218 4.28 3.85 -9.22
N PRO A 219 4.90 5.04 -9.16
CA PRO A 219 5.14 5.83 -10.37
C PRO A 219 6.02 5.02 -11.34
N CYS A 220 5.79 5.20 -12.64
CA CYS A 220 6.54 4.51 -13.69
C CYS A 220 7.13 5.50 -14.69
N ALA A 221 8.39 5.29 -15.08
CA ALA A 221 9.01 6.03 -16.16
C ALA A 221 8.58 5.41 -17.50
N TRP A 222 7.96 6.21 -18.36
CA TRP A 222 7.52 5.78 -19.69
C TRP A 222 7.72 6.90 -20.71
N GLN A 223 8.53 6.62 -21.75
CA GLN A 223 8.82 7.57 -22.84
C GLN A 223 9.23 8.98 -22.35
N GLY A 224 10.10 9.04 -21.33
CA GLY A 224 10.60 10.30 -20.77
C GLY A 224 9.65 11.01 -19.80
N ARG A 225 8.48 10.43 -19.49
CA ARG A 225 7.50 10.95 -18.54
C ARG A 225 7.45 10.07 -17.31
N VAL A 226 7.11 10.64 -16.16
CA VAL A 226 6.79 9.87 -14.95
C VAL A 226 5.28 9.84 -14.78
N LEU A 227 4.70 8.66 -14.93
CA LEU A 227 3.26 8.45 -14.92
C LEU A 227 2.84 7.67 -13.68
N LEU A 228 1.75 8.10 -13.04
CA LEU A 228 1.15 7.39 -11.91
C LEU A 228 -0.33 7.07 -12.22
N PRO A 229 -0.67 5.78 -12.41
CA PRO A 229 -2.06 5.37 -12.45
C PRO A 229 -2.67 5.41 -11.05
N TYR A 230 -3.91 5.88 -10.96
CA TYR A 230 -4.64 5.96 -9.69
C TYR A 230 -6.10 5.52 -9.87
N ASN A 231 -6.72 5.10 -8.78
CA ASN A 231 -8.15 4.78 -8.72
C ASN A 231 -8.90 5.95 -8.08
N GLY A 232 -9.99 6.37 -8.71
CA GLY A 232 -10.92 7.35 -8.20
C GLY A 232 -12.27 6.73 -7.86
N ARG A 233 -12.87 7.17 -6.76
CA ARG A 233 -14.28 6.90 -6.46
C ARG A 233 -15.00 8.21 -6.12
N PRO A 234 -16.27 8.38 -6.53
CA PRO A 234 -17.08 9.52 -6.11
C PRO A 234 -17.68 9.30 -4.70
N SER A 235 -17.73 8.06 -4.25
CA SER A 235 -18.08 7.69 -2.88
C SER A 235 -16.93 7.91 -1.91
N CYS A 236 -17.27 8.21 -0.66
CA CYS A 236 -16.36 8.19 0.47
C CYS A 236 -16.09 6.74 0.97
N HIS A 237 -15.22 6.61 1.97
CA HIS A 237 -14.78 5.33 2.55
C HIS A 237 -15.92 4.52 3.15
N ASP A 238 -16.89 5.21 3.75
CA ASP A 238 -18.14 4.65 4.29
C ASP A 238 -19.14 4.22 3.19
N GLN A 239 -18.75 4.26 1.92
CA GLN A 239 -19.55 3.94 0.73
C GLN A 239 -20.68 4.94 0.43
N ALA A 240 -20.84 6.00 1.23
CA ALA A 240 -21.79 7.06 0.91
C ALA A 240 -21.26 7.92 -0.25
N PRO A 241 -22.12 8.46 -1.12
CA PRO A 241 -21.70 9.48 -2.08
C PRO A 241 -21.13 10.69 -1.34
N ARG A 242 -20.02 11.28 -1.81
CA ARG A 242 -19.48 12.52 -1.20
C ARG A 242 -20.49 13.68 -1.33
N PHE A 243 -21.19 13.74 -2.46
CA PHE A 243 -22.21 14.73 -2.75
C PHE A 243 -23.53 14.00 -3.05
N ALA A 244 -24.40 13.89 -2.04
CA ALA A 244 -25.60 13.05 -2.10
C ALA A 244 -26.63 13.49 -3.16
N ASP A 245 -26.63 14.78 -3.53
CA ASP A 245 -27.54 15.34 -4.52
C ASP A 245 -27.02 15.24 -5.96
N ASP A 246 -25.80 14.75 -6.17
CA ASP A 246 -25.22 14.61 -7.50
C ASP A 246 -25.77 13.37 -8.21
N PRO A 247 -25.83 13.38 -9.56
CA PRO A 247 -26.12 12.17 -10.32
C PRO A 247 -25.08 11.09 -10.03
N GLU A 248 -25.45 9.83 -10.25
CA GLU A 248 -24.51 8.72 -10.10
C GLU A 248 -23.32 8.88 -11.06
N ILE A 249 -22.12 8.84 -10.49
CA ILE A 249 -20.86 8.89 -11.24
C ILE A 249 -20.19 7.54 -11.06
N ALA A 250 -19.73 6.94 -12.15
CA ALA A 250 -19.00 5.68 -12.08
C ALA A 250 -17.59 5.90 -11.50
N PRO A 251 -17.07 5.01 -10.64
CA PRO A 251 -15.66 5.01 -10.27
C PRO A 251 -14.78 4.69 -11.48
N GLY A 252 -13.49 5.04 -11.42
CA GLY A 252 -12.60 4.91 -12.57
C GLY A 252 -11.12 4.86 -12.24
N ILE A 253 -10.33 4.67 -13.29
CA ILE A 253 -8.86 4.72 -13.23
C ILE A 253 -8.43 5.98 -13.98
N GLY A 254 -7.64 6.82 -13.32
CA GLY A 254 -6.98 7.97 -13.92
C GLY A 254 -5.48 7.72 -14.10
N MET A 255 -4.84 8.62 -14.84
CA MET A 255 -3.39 8.66 -15.01
C MET A 255 -2.95 10.12 -14.87
N VAL A 256 -1.96 10.36 -14.03
CA VAL A 256 -1.35 11.68 -13.86
C VAL A 256 0.12 11.63 -14.21
N GLU A 257 0.63 12.72 -14.76
CA GLU A 257 2.06 12.93 -14.93
C GLU A 257 2.63 13.64 -13.70
N LEU A 258 3.68 13.09 -13.13
CA LEU A 258 4.36 13.63 -11.96
C LEU A 258 5.66 14.32 -12.37
N ASP A 259 6.13 15.22 -11.52
CA ASP A 259 7.50 15.73 -11.59
C ASP A 259 8.50 14.55 -11.54
N PRO A 260 9.45 14.43 -12.50
CA PRO A 260 10.47 13.39 -12.48
C PRO A 260 11.28 13.31 -11.18
N ALA A 261 11.37 14.40 -10.41
CA ALA A 261 12.06 14.43 -9.12
C ALA A 261 11.51 13.39 -8.12
N VAL A 262 10.26 12.92 -8.28
CA VAL A 262 9.70 11.87 -7.43
C VAL A 262 10.47 10.54 -7.53
N LEU A 263 11.14 10.28 -8.66
CA LEU A 263 11.98 9.08 -8.85
C LEU A 263 13.46 9.30 -8.48
N ALA A 264 13.87 10.55 -8.28
CA ALA A 264 15.28 10.91 -8.04
C ALA A 264 15.63 11.08 -6.55
N GLN A 265 14.67 11.46 -5.71
CA GLN A 265 14.86 11.80 -4.28
C GLN A 265 14.93 10.56 -3.37
#